data_AF-A0A1H5T8E0-F1
#
_entry.id   AF-A0A1H5T8E0-F1
#
_cell.length_a   1.000
_cell.length_b   1.000
_cell.length_c   1.000
_cell.angle_alpha   90.00
_cell.angle_beta   90.00
_cell.angle_gamma   90.00
#
_symmetry.space_group_name_H-M   'P 1'
#
loop_
_entity.id
_entity.type
_entity.pdbx_description
1 polymer ?
#
loop_
_entity_poly.entity_id
_entity_poly.type
_entity_poly.pdbx_seq_one_letter_code
_entity_poly.pdbx_strand_id
1 'polypeptide(L)'
;MTTPENDDFLEAFFDDAKKSAPVVPDGLMARMIADAQAETDRRAQIAAASAPKSVWSQIMGAVGGWPALAGLSAATLTGVWIGLNPPTAVSDTMAQVLGQDGAVVSDYLFDPVTGFELAMLEG
;
A
#
# COMPACT_ATOMS: atom_id res chain seq x y z
N MET A 1 10.86 19.83 11.10
CA MET A 1 10.84 21.26 11.49
C MET A 1 11.94 21.94 10.70
N THR A 2 11.62 22.52 9.54
CA THR A 2 12.52 23.46 8.87
C THR A 2 12.45 24.77 9.66
N THR A 3 13.59 25.24 10.13
CA THR A 3 13.69 26.48 10.91
C THR A 3 13.48 27.67 9.97
N PRO A 4 12.67 28.68 10.34
CA PRO A 4 12.26 29.78 9.45
C PRO A 4 13.43 30.58 8.85
N GLU A 5 14.56 30.66 9.55
CA GLU A 5 15.79 31.30 9.08
C GLU A 5 16.35 30.68 7.79
N ASN A 6 16.16 29.37 7.59
CA ASN A 6 16.66 28.67 6.42
C ASN A 6 15.80 28.92 5.17
N ASP A 7 14.50 29.17 5.37
CA ASP A 7 13.56 29.47 4.28
C ASP A 7 13.80 30.89 3.74
N ASP A 8 14.06 31.88 4.61
CA ASP A 8 14.39 33.25 4.22
C ASP A 8 15.71 33.35 3.43
N PHE A 9 16.71 32.56 3.84
CA PHE A 9 17.97 32.44 3.11
C PHE A 9 17.75 31.86 1.72
N LEU A 10 16.98 30.76 1.59
CA LEU A 10 16.65 30.14 0.31
C LEU A 10 15.91 31.10 -0.63
N GLU A 11 14.94 31.85 -0.11
CA GLU A 11 14.17 32.80 -0.91
C GLU A 11 15.08 33.87 -1.53
N ALA A 12 16.10 34.33 -0.80
CA ALA A 12 17.10 35.26 -1.34
C ALA A 12 17.90 34.67 -2.52
N PHE A 13 18.28 33.37 -2.48
CA PHE A 13 18.91 32.70 -3.62
C PHE A 13 17.96 32.52 -4.80
N PHE A 14 16.70 32.21 -4.56
CA PHE A 14 15.72 32.07 -5.63
C PHE A 14 15.43 33.41 -6.30
N ASP A 15 15.38 34.51 -5.55
CA ASP A 15 15.21 35.84 -6.09
C ASP A 15 16.40 36.32 -6.93
N ASP A 16 17.62 35.94 -6.55
CA ASP A 16 18.82 36.18 -7.37
C ASP A 16 18.80 35.35 -8.67
N ALA A 17 18.40 34.08 -8.57
CA ALA A 17 18.26 33.20 -9.72
C ALA A 17 17.19 33.67 -10.72
N LYS A 18 16.05 34.18 -10.23
CA LYS A 18 14.97 34.75 -11.08
C LYS A 18 15.47 35.93 -11.92
N LYS A 19 16.33 36.80 -11.35
CA LYS A 19 16.90 37.97 -12.05
C LYS A 19 17.85 37.56 -13.18
N SER A 20 18.44 36.39 -13.07
CA SER A 20 19.45 35.86 -14.00
C SER A 20 18.89 34.78 -14.93
N ALA A 21 17.56 34.70 -15.05
CA ALA A 21 16.92 33.63 -15.81
C ALA A 21 17.36 33.66 -17.29
N PRO A 22 17.94 32.56 -17.81
CA PRO A 22 18.35 32.49 -19.19
C PRO A 22 17.12 32.51 -20.11
N VAL A 23 17.28 33.14 -21.28
CA VAL A 23 16.22 33.17 -22.30
C VAL A 23 16.01 31.75 -22.82
N VAL A 24 14.77 31.26 -22.78
CA VAL A 24 14.41 29.96 -23.34
C VAL A 24 14.55 30.03 -24.86
N PRO A 25 15.37 29.17 -25.49
CA PRO A 25 15.58 29.20 -26.93
C PRO A 25 14.31 28.78 -27.68
N ASP A 26 14.07 29.43 -28.82
CA ASP A 26 12.91 29.12 -29.66
C ASP A 26 12.91 27.65 -30.08
N GLY A 27 11.73 27.02 -29.96
CA GLY A 27 11.54 25.62 -30.30
C GLY A 27 12.06 24.62 -29.27
N LEU A 28 12.57 25.04 -28.10
CA LEU A 28 12.94 24.12 -27.01
C LEU A 28 11.79 23.18 -26.64
N MET A 29 10.57 23.71 -26.52
CA MET A 29 9.38 22.91 -26.22
C MET A 29 9.11 21.84 -27.28
N ALA A 30 9.26 22.18 -28.56
CA ALA A 30 9.07 21.22 -29.64
C ALA A 30 10.13 20.11 -29.59
N ARG A 31 11.39 20.45 -29.29
CA ARG A 31 12.47 19.48 -29.11
C ARG A 31 12.25 18.60 -27.88
N MET A 32 11.80 19.17 -26.76
CA MET A 32 11.47 18.44 -25.54
C MET A 32 10.37 17.41 -25.78
N ILE A 33 9.31 17.80 -26.52
CA ILE A 33 8.22 16.87 -26.87
C ILE A 33 8.74 15.76 -27.79
N ALA A 34 9.54 16.09 -28.80
CA ALA A 34 10.13 15.11 -29.70
C ALA A 34 11.04 14.12 -28.96
N ASP A 35 11.86 14.60 -28.02
CA ASP A 35 12.74 13.78 -27.19
C ASP A 35 11.96 12.87 -26.24
N ALA A 36 10.91 13.40 -25.60
CA ALA A 36 10.02 12.62 -24.75
C ALA A 36 9.30 11.51 -25.52
N GLN A 37 8.87 11.78 -26.77
CA GLN A 37 8.28 10.78 -27.65
C GLN A 37 9.31 9.70 -28.02
N ALA A 38 10.51 10.10 -28.44
CA ALA A 38 11.58 9.17 -28.78
C ALA A 38 11.96 8.24 -27.62
N GLU A 39 12.06 8.77 -26.40
CA GLU A 39 12.36 7.96 -25.22
C GLU A 39 11.18 7.05 -24.83
N THR A 40 9.93 7.51 -25.00
CA THR A 40 8.75 6.66 -24.79
C THR A 40 8.75 5.47 -25.75
N ASP A 41 9.02 5.70 -27.03
CA ASP A 41 9.11 4.65 -28.05
C ASP A 41 10.27 3.70 -27.77
N ARG A 42 11.44 4.23 -27.37
CA ARG A 42 12.61 3.42 -26.99
C ARG A 42 12.29 2.50 -25.81
N ARG A 43 11.61 3.01 -24.78
CA ARG A 43 11.18 2.22 -23.63
C ARG A 43 10.16 1.16 -24.01
N ALA A 44 9.21 1.49 -24.91
CA ALA A 44 8.25 0.54 -25.42
C ALA A 44 8.93 -0.60 -26.19
N GLN A 45 9.93 -0.30 -27.02
CA GLN A 45 10.72 -1.31 -27.73
C GLN A 45 11.51 -2.23 -26.77
N ILE A 46 12.14 -1.66 -25.73
CA ILE A 46 12.85 -2.44 -24.70
C ILE A 46 11.86 -3.34 -23.94
N ALA A 47 10.67 -2.82 -23.61
CA ALA A 47 9.62 -3.59 -22.94
C ALA A 47 9.05 -4.70 -23.83
N ALA A 48 8.93 -4.46 -25.14
CA ALA A 48 8.48 -5.46 -26.12
C ALA A 48 9.54 -6.54 -26.36
N ALA A 49 10.82 -6.21 -26.25
CA ALA A 49 11.94 -7.15 -26.32
C ALA A 49 12.10 -7.99 -25.03
N SER A 50 11.33 -7.70 -23.98
CA SER A 50 11.36 -8.48 -22.73
C SER A 50 10.74 -9.87 -22.93
N ALA A 51 11.40 -10.88 -22.35
CA ALA A 51 11.02 -12.29 -22.36
C ALA A 51 9.54 -12.52 -21.95
N PRO A 52 8.93 -13.68 -22.28
CA PRO A 52 7.56 -13.98 -21.89
C PRO A 52 7.35 -13.72 -20.39
N LYS A 53 6.41 -12.83 -20.09
CA LYS A 53 6.10 -12.43 -18.72
C LYS A 53 5.66 -13.66 -17.94
N SER A 54 6.39 -14.00 -16.87
CA SER A 54 5.98 -15.05 -15.94
C SER A 54 4.54 -14.81 -15.47
N VAL A 55 3.75 -15.88 -15.27
CA VAL A 55 2.38 -15.79 -14.76
C VAL A 55 2.32 -14.96 -13.48
N TRP A 56 3.36 -15.06 -12.64
CA TRP A 56 3.51 -14.26 -11.43
C TRP A 56 3.70 -12.75 -11.71
N SER A 57 4.43 -12.41 -12.77
CA SER A 57 4.59 -11.02 -13.24
C SER A 57 3.27 -10.45 -13.77
N GLN A 58 2.44 -11.26 -14.40
CA GLN A 58 1.09 -10.85 -14.83
C GLN A 58 0.15 -10.63 -13.64
N ILE A 59 0.21 -11.48 -12.62
CA ILE A 59 -0.58 -11.30 -11.40
C ILE A 59 -0.19 -9.99 -10.70
N MET A 60 1.11 -9.71 -10.52
CA MET A 60 1.52 -8.45 -9.89
C MET A 60 1.27 -7.22 -10.78
N GLY A 61 1.32 -7.39 -12.10
CA GLY A 61 0.90 -6.34 -13.05
C GLY A 61 -0.60 -6.04 -12.98
N ALA A 62 -1.44 -7.06 -12.82
CA ALA A 62 -2.89 -6.92 -12.69
C ALA A 62 -3.30 -6.34 -11.32
N VAL A 63 -2.56 -6.68 -10.26
CA VAL A 63 -2.79 -6.18 -8.90
C VAL A 63 -2.37 -4.71 -8.76
N GLY A 64 -1.50 -4.19 -9.64
CA GLY A 64 -1.11 -2.76 -9.66
C GLY A 64 0.30 -2.48 -9.12
N GLY A 65 1.15 -3.50 -9.04
CA GLY A 65 2.55 -3.39 -8.63
C GLY A 65 2.76 -3.23 -7.12
N TRP A 66 3.89 -2.62 -6.74
CA TRP A 66 4.31 -2.43 -5.35
C TRP A 66 3.29 -1.67 -4.45
N PRO A 67 2.57 -0.64 -4.94
CA PRO A 67 1.57 0.05 -4.13
C PRO A 67 0.43 -0.85 -3.67
N ALA A 68 -0.03 -1.77 -4.52
CA ALA A 68 -1.10 -2.71 -4.16
C ALA A 68 -0.64 -3.77 -3.16
N LEU A 69 0.62 -4.22 -3.26
CA LEU A 69 1.28 -5.08 -2.27
C LEU A 69 1.36 -4.41 -0.90
N ALA A 70 1.71 -3.12 -0.86
CA ALA A 70 1.73 -2.33 0.36
C ALA A 70 0.33 -2.12 0.95
N GLY A 71 -0.69 -1.91 0.11
CA GLY A 71 -2.07 -1.85 0.56
C GLY A 71 -2.56 -3.18 1.15
N LEU A 72 -2.22 -4.30 0.50
CA LEU A 72 -2.57 -5.65 0.98
C LEU A 72 -1.92 -5.94 2.33
N SER A 73 -0.63 -5.64 2.50
CA SER A 73 0.05 -5.87 3.79
C SER A 73 -0.53 -5.00 4.91
N ALA A 74 -0.83 -3.72 4.62
CA ALA A 74 -1.49 -2.83 5.56
C ALA A 74 -2.89 -3.32 5.94
N ALA A 75 -3.68 -3.84 4.99
CA ALA A 75 -4.99 -4.43 5.25
C ALA A 75 -4.89 -5.67 6.14
N THR A 76 -3.91 -6.55 5.90
CA THR A 76 -3.66 -7.74 6.74
C THR A 76 -3.27 -7.34 8.16
N LEU A 77 -2.34 -6.40 8.32
CA LEU A 77 -1.93 -5.86 9.62
C LEU A 77 -3.11 -5.23 10.37
N THR A 78 -3.95 -4.48 9.64
CA THR A 78 -5.17 -3.87 10.20
C THR A 78 -6.18 -4.93 10.64
N GLY A 79 -6.36 -5.99 9.84
CA GLY A 79 -7.23 -7.11 10.21
C GLY A 79 -6.73 -7.84 11.47
N VAL A 80 -5.42 -8.11 11.57
CA VAL A 80 -4.80 -8.71 12.75
C VAL A 80 -4.96 -7.79 13.98
N TRP A 81 -4.76 -6.48 13.81
CA TRP A 81 -4.93 -5.49 14.88
C TRP A 81 -6.37 -5.48 15.42
N ILE A 82 -7.36 -5.48 14.52
CA ILE A 82 -8.79 -5.50 14.89
C ILE A 82 -9.18 -6.84 15.53
N GLY A 83 -8.64 -7.96 15.06
CA GLY A 83 -8.94 -9.29 15.61
C GLY A 83 -8.42 -9.50 17.03
N LEU A 84 -7.27 -8.92 17.38
CA LEU A 84 -6.70 -9.02 18.73
C LEU A 84 -7.41 -8.16 19.77
N ASN A 85 -7.99 -7.03 19.36
CA ASN A 85 -8.75 -6.15 20.24
C ASN A 85 -10.08 -5.78 19.56
N PRO A 86 -11.09 -6.67 19.61
CA PRO A 86 -12.39 -6.39 19.04
C PRO A 86 -12.98 -5.16 19.76
N PRO A 87 -13.27 -4.06 19.02
CA PRO A 87 -13.99 -2.92 19.58
C PRO A 87 -15.35 -3.39 20.11
N THR A 88 -15.83 -2.84 21.23
CA THR A 88 -17.09 -3.26 21.88
C THR A 88 -18.28 -3.33 20.92
N ALA A 89 -18.33 -2.43 19.93
CA ALA A 89 -19.36 -2.42 18.88
C ALA A 89 -19.37 -3.69 18.01
N VAL A 90 -18.20 -4.28 17.74
CA VAL A 90 -18.07 -5.51 16.96
C VAL A 90 -18.43 -6.72 17.82
N SER A 91 -18.01 -6.73 19.08
CA SER A 91 -18.33 -7.77 20.08
C SER A 91 -19.83 -7.89 20.31
N ASP A 92 -20.51 -6.76 20.54
CA ASP A 92 -21.96 -6.71 20.78
C ASP A 92 -22.75 -7.13 19.54
N THR A 93 -22.31 -6.71 18.34
CA THR A 93 -22.94 -7.10 17.08
C THR A 93 -22.79 -8.60 16.82
N MET A 94 -21.63 -9.19 17.12
CA MET A 94 -21.41 -10.63 16.99
C MET A 94 -22.23 -11.43 18.01
N ALA A 95 -22.31 -10.99 19.27
CA ALA A 95 -23.15 -11.62 20.29
C ALA A 95 -24.65 -11.61 19.90
N GLN A 96 -25.11 -10.50 19.32
CA GLN A 96 -26.48 -10.36 18.83
C GLN A 96 -26.77 -11.22 17.59
N VAL A 97 -25.82 -11.35 16.67
CA VAL A 97 -25.96 -12.18 15.46
C VAL A 97 -25.89 -13.68 15.77
N LEU A 98 -25.01 -14.10 16.69
CA LEU A 98 -24.89 -15.50 17.11
C LEU A 98 -25.93 -15.93 18.15
N GLY A 99 -26.69 -14.99 18.72
CA GLY A 99 -27.71 -15.29 19.73
C GLY A 99 -27.15 -15.87 21.03
N GLN A 100 -25.87 -15.64 21.32
CA GLN A 100 -25.19 -16.12 22.51
C GLN A 100 -24.73 -14.94 23.37
N ASP A 101 -25.19 -14.91 24.63
CA ASP A 101 -24.59 -14.08 25.66
C ASP A 101 -23.10 -14.49 25.79
N GLY A 102 -22.21 -13.54 25.51
CA GLY A 102 -20.78 -13.74 25.21
C GLY A 102 -19.90 -14.31 26.34
N ALA A 103 -20.47 -14.92 27.37
CA ALA A 103 -19.73 -15.49 28.49
C ALA A 103 -19.39 -16.98 28.33
N VAL A 104 -20.12 -17.75 27.49
CA VAL A 104 -20.00 -19.23 27.48
C VAL A 104 -19.10 -19.77 26.36
N VAL A 105 -18.78 -18.96 25.35
CA VAL A 105 -18.02 -19.41 24.16
C VAL A 105 -16.50 -19.29 24.36
N SER A 106 -16.06 -18.41 25.27
CA SER A 106 -14.62 -18.11 25.42
C SER A 106 -13.83 -19.20 26.13
N ASP A 107 -14.45 -20.06 26.94
CA ASP A 107 -13.71 -21.05 27.73
C ASP A 107 -13.51 -22.38 26.97
N TYR A 108 -14.42 -22.70 26.04
CA TYR A 108 -14.37 -23.94 25.24
C TYR A 108 -13.64 -23.79 23.90
N LEU A 109 -13.49 -22.57 23.38
CA LEU A 109 -12.88 -22.35 22.07
C LEU A 109 -11.33 -22.30 22.10
N PHE A 110 -10.73 -22.08 23.27
CA PHE A 110 -9.29 -21.84 23.40
C PHE A 110 -8.47 -23.01 23.95
N ASP A 111 -9.09 -24.09 24.44
CA ASP A 111 -8.35 -25.30 24.80
C ASP A 111 -8.65 -26.48 23.84
N PRO A 112 -7.83 -26.66 22.79
CA PRO A 112 -7.98 -27.79 21.89
C PRO A 112 -7.67 -29.14 22.58
N VAL A 113 -7.02 -29.16 23.75
CA VAL A 113 -6.71 -30.41 24.47
C VAL A 113 -7.97 -30.98 25.12
N THR A 114 -8.79 -30.15 25.75
CA THR A 114 -10.02 -30.62 26.42
C THR A 114 -11.06 -31.15 25.43
N GLY A 115 -11.15 -30.54 24.23
CA GLY A 115 -12.05 -31.00 23.17
C GLY A 115 -11.66 -32.36 22.59
N PHE A 116 -10.36 -32.64 22.47
CA PHE A 116 -9.87 -33.95 22.02
C PHE A 116 -10.07 -35.04 23.08
N GLU A 117 -9.87 -34.73 24.37
CA GLU A 117 -10.10 -35.67 25.46
C GLU A 117 -11.57 -36.07 25.59
N LEU A 118 -12.50 -35.13 25.43
CA LEU A 118 -13.93 -35.40 25.47
C LEU A 118 -14.37 -36.33 24.31
N ALA A 119 -13.82 -36.13 23.11
CA ALA A 119 -14.09 -36.98 21.95
C ALA A 119 -13.48 -38.39 22.07
N MET A 120 -12.38 -38.55 22.80
CA MET A 120 -11.81 -39.87 23.12
C MET A 120 -12.57 -40.59 24.23
N LEU A 121 -13.21 -39.86 25.14
CA LEU A 121 -14.00 -40.41 26.24
C LEU A 121 -15.40 -40.90 25.77
N GLU A 122 -15.93 -40.34 24.69
CA GLU A 122 -17.26 -40.66 24.15
C GLU A 122 -17.23 -41.76 23.05
N GLY A 123 -16.10 -42.46 22.90
CA GLY A 123 -15.94 -43.64 22.04
C GLY A 123 -16.24 -44.96 22.75
#